data_AF-A0A3N0XU70-F1
#
_entry.id   AF-A0A3N0XU70-F1
#
_cell.length_a   1.000
_cell.length_b   1.000
_cell.length_c   1.000
_cell.angle_alpha   90.00
_cell.angle_beta   90.00
_cell.angle_gamma   90.00
#
_symmetry.space_group_name_H-M   'P 1'
#
loop_
_entity.id
_entity.type
_entity.pdbx_description
1 polymer ?
#
loop_
_entity_poly.entity_id
_entity_poly.type
_entity_poly.pdbx_seq_one_letter_code
_entity_poly.pdbx_strand_id
1 'polypeptide(L)'
;MPQMSQVLRERAIGMLTAGMSIRAVAREFNVHFSTISRLQRRFREFSSTSNQPHNCRPRVTTPAQDLHIQHLHLQDRLRPATLTAAATIGLHNQRLTAQTVRNRLREAHLHARRPHRGLDLTAVHRRNRLEWANAHIRWRLALWRGVLFTDESRFSLYRADGRQSVWRRVGERFADVSIVDRVAHGGGGVMVWADVYYGQRTQVHFIDAIFNAQRYRDEILRPIVEPFIHDHHLMLQHDNARPRVASICTQFLEAENIPALAWPAYSPDMSPIGHVWDALDRCIRRRVPRKSNRAKEKKQRRLEERAAMDAVCAKVDAANKLEDPLSAMPVFKKYDRNGLNLVIECKRVTALSPDTVEWAYELTRANMQTLYEQSEWGWKEREKREEMKDERAWYLLARDADSTPLAFSHFRFDVECGDEVLYCYEVQLESKVRRKGLGKFLIQILQLIANSTQMKKVMLTVFKHNHGAYQFFREALQFEIDETSPSMSGCCGEDCSYEILSRRTKYGEASGHAHGGGHCGGCCH
;
A
#
# COMPACT_ATOMS: atom_id res chain seq x y z
N MET A 1 39.15 -24.27 54.55
CA MET A 1 38.65 -24.49 55.93
C MET A 1 37.14 -24.26 55.92
N PRO A 2 36.33 -25.14 56.56
CA PRO A 2 34.89 -24.94 56.63
C PRO A 2 34.58 -23.60 57.31
N GLN A 3 33.80 -22.74 56.65
CA GLN A 3 33.35 -21.48 57.24
C GLN A 3 32.24 -21.76 58.24
N MET A 4 32.44 -21.37 59.50
CA MET A 4 31.35 -21.35 60.47
C MET A 4 30.28 -20.34 60.02
N SER A 5 29.02 -20.75 59.98
CA SER A 5 27.90 -19.84 59.70
C SER A 5 27.81 -18.74 60.77
N GLN A 6 27.11 -17.64 60.47
CA GLN A 6 26.95 -16.54 61.43
C GLN A 6 26.31 -17.00 62.74
N VAL A 7 25.26 -17.81 62.67
CA VAL A 7 24.57 -18.38 63.83
C VAL A 7 25.51 -19.22 64.71
N LEU A 8 26.38 -20.03 64.08
CA LEU A 8 27.37 -20.83 64.82
C LEU A 8 28.43 -19.95 65.48
N ARG A 9 28.80 -18.82 64.86
CA ARG A 9 29.75 -17.85 65.43
C ARG A 9 29.14 -17.10 66.62
N GLU A 10 27.88 -16.69 66.53
CA GLU A 10 27.15 -16.06 67.64
C GLU A 10 26.96 -17.03 68.81
N ARG A 11 26.58 -18.28 68.52
CA ARG A 11 26.48 -19.34 69.54
C ARG A 11 27.83 -19.64 70.18
N ALA A 12 28.91 -19.69 69.41
CA ALA A 12 30.26 -19.88 69.94
C ALA A 12 30.69 -18.72 70.86
N ILE A 13 30.37 -17.46 70.51
CA ILE A 13 30.59 -16.32 71.40
C ILE A 13 29.73 -16.43 72.67
N GLY A 14 28.44 -16.79 72.56
CA GLY A 14 27.57 -17.01 73.71
C GLY A 14 28.11 -18.06 74.68
N MET A 15 28.62 -19.18 74.16
CA MET A 15 29.27 -20.24 74.96
C MET A 15 30.55 -19.74 75.64
N LEU A 16 31.35 -18.90 74.98
CA LEU A 16 32.53 -18.27 75.57
C LEU A 16 32.15 -17.26 76.68
N THR A 17 31.08 -16.49 76.49
CA THR A 17 30.55 -15.55 77.49
C THR A 17 29.98 -16.29 78.71
N ALA A 18 29.40 -17.47 78.51
CA ALA A 18 28.95 -18.38 79.56
C ALA A 18 30.10 -19.11 80.30
N GLY A 19 31.36 -18.77 80.02
CA GLY A 19 32.53 -19.28 80.74
C GLY A 19 33.15 -20.58 80.19
N MET A 20 32.68 -21.08 79.04
CA MET A 20 33.27 -22.29 78.44
C MET A 20 34.66 -22.02 77.84
N SER A 21 35.57 -22.99 77.94
CA SER A 21 36.92 -22.85 77.38
C SER A 21 36.93 -22.90 75.85
N ILE A 22 37.89 -22.20 75.22
CA ILE A 22 38.07 -22.17 73.76
C ILE A 22 38.15 -23.59 73.16
N ARG A 23 38.81 -24.53 73.85
CA ARG A 23 38.95 -25.93 73.39
C ARG A 23 37.65 -26.74 73.52
N ALA A 24 36.79 -26.43 74.48
CA ALA A 24 35.47 -27.07 74.61
C ALA A 24 34.54 -26.59 73.48
N VAL A 25 34.49 -25.28 73.25
CA VAL A 25 33.72 -24.68 72.16
C VAL A 25 34.21 -25.17 70.79
N ALA A 26 35.52 -25.31 70.60
CA ALA A 26 36.10 -25.83 69.35
C ALA A 26 35.70 -27.29 69.06
N ARG A 27 35.64 -28.14 70.10
CA ARG A 27 35.17 -29.53 69.98
C ARG A 27 33.68 -29.60 69.66
N GLU A 28 32.84 -28.79 70.32
CA GLU A 28 31.40 -28.73 70.07
C GLU A 28 31.08 -28.43 68.60
N PHE A 29 31.80 -27.48 68.00
CA PHE A 29 31.57 -27.08 66.60
C PHE A 29 32.42 -27.85 65.58
N ASN A 30 33.20 -28.85 66.01
CA ASN A 30 34.13 -29.60 65.18
C ASN A 30 35.05 -28.70 64.31
N VAL A 31 35.62 -27.66 64.94
CA VAL A 31 36.54 -26.72 64.30
C VAL A 31 37.85 -26.65 65.06
N HIS A 32 38.92 -26.25 64.37
CA HIS A 32 40.21 -26.06 65.03
C HIS A 32 40.14 -24.92 66.07
N PHE A 33 40.79 -25.09 67.23
CA PHE A 33 40.73 -24.12 68.34
C PHE A 33 41.15 -22.69 67.94
N SER A 34 42.06 -22.57 66.96
CA SER A 34 42.49 -21.27 66.42
C SER A 34 41.37 -20.50 65.73
N THR A 35 40.31 -21.16 65.25
CA THR A 35 39.12 -20.52 64.68
C THR A 35 38.31 -19.83 65.78
N ILE A 36 38.08 -20.50 66.91
CA ILE A 36 37.35 -19.94 68.06
C ILE A 36 38.18 -18.86 68.75
N SER A 37 39.49 -19.05 68.89
CA SER A 37 40.39 -18.02 69.43
C SER A 37 40.40 -16.75 68.58
N ARG A 38 40.50 -16.88 67.24
CA ARG A 38 40.40 -15.73 66.32
C ARG A 38 39.04 -15.04 66.38
N LEU A 39 37.96 -15.82 66.49
CA LEU A 39 36.60 -15.30 66.64
C LEU A 39 36.44 -14.50 67.94
N GLN A 40 36.91 -15.04 69.07
CA GLN A 40 36.84 -14.36 70.37
C GLN A 40 37.63 -13.05 70.38
N ARG A 41 38.88 -13.07 69.86
CA ARG A 41 39.70 -11.86 69.74
C ARG A 41 38.98 -10.79 68.91
N ARG A 42 38.47 -11.18 67.75
CA ARG A 42 37.76 -10.28 66.84
C ARG A 42 36.47 -9.71 67.45
N PHE A 43 35.73 -10.53 68.21
CA PHE A 43 34.54 -10.06 68.91
C PHE A 43 34.87 -9.07 70.02
N ARG A 44 35.99 -9.25 70.74
CA ARG A 44 36.45 -8.27 71.73
C ARG A 44 36.87 -6.93 71.11
N GLU A 45 37.46 -6.97 69.92
CA GLU A 45 37.95 -5.76 69.23
C GLU A 45 36.83 -4.97 68.53
N PHE A 46 35.86 -5.65 67.91
CA PHE A 46 34.86 -5.01 67.04
C PHE A 46 33.40 -5.22 67.46
N SER A 47 33.15 -5.91 68.58
CA SER A 47 31.81 -6.27 69.07
C SER A 47 30.89 -6.90 68.01
N SER A 48 31.48 -7.60 67.03
CA SER A 48 30.74 -8.16 65.89
C SER A 48 31.27 -9.52 65.49
N THR A 49 30.35 -10.46 65.28
CA THR A 49 30.63 -11.78 64.71
C THR A 49 30.52 -11.79 63.18
N SER A 50 30.05 -10.71 62.53
CA SER A 50 29.85 -10.64 61.08
C SER A 50 31.17 -10.78 60.33
N ASN A 51 31.16 -11.29 59.09
CA ASN A 51 32.35 -11.23 58.24
C ASN A 51 32.62 -9.76 57.88
N GLN A 52 33.89 -9.35 57.92
CA GLN A 52 34.26 -8.05 57.34
C GLN A 52 34.12 -8.16 55.82
N PRO A 53 33.88 -7.03 55.12
CA PRO A 53 33.96 -7.01 53.67
C PRO A 53 35.32 -7.58 53.27
N HIS A 54 35.32 -8.67 52.51
CA HIS A 54 36.57 -9.19 51.95
C HIS A 54 37.17 -8.12 51.04
N ASN A 55 38.51 -8.09 50.93
CA ASN A 55 39.18 -7.32 49.89
C ASN A 55 38.66 -7.79 48.53
N CYS A 56 37.72 -7.04 47.97
CA CYS A 56 37.21 -7.26 46.64
C CYS A 56 38.36 -7.04 45.64
N ARG A 57 38.28 -7.73 44.51
CA ARG A 57 39.18 -7.45 43.39
C ARG A 57 39.12 -5.93 43.09
N PRO A 58 40.28 -5.25 43.02
CA PRO A 58 40.32 -3.83 42.69
C PRO A 58 39.54 -3.52 41.41
N ARG A 59 38.82 -2.40 41.39
CA ARG A 59 38.10 -1.96 40.20
C ARG A 59 39.11 -1.64 39.09
N VAL A 60 38.76 -1.97 37.86
CA VAL A 60 39.50 -1.58 36.65
C VAL A 60 39.10 -0.19 36.14
N THR A 61 38.15 0.49 36.82
CA THR A 61 37.66 1.83 36.49
C THR A 61 37.79 2.75 37.70
N THR A 62 38.04 4.04 37.45
CA THR A 62 38.00 5.08 38.48
C THR A 62 36.57 5.61 38.68
N PRO A 63 36.26 6.25 39.82
CA PRO A 63 34.97 6.93 40.01
C PRO A 63 34.65 7.96 38.92
N ALA A 64 35.65 8.70 38.43
CA ALA A 64 35.47 9.65 37.34
C ALA A 64 35.11 8.95 36.00
N GLN A 65 35.72 7.79 35.72
CA GLN A 65 35.37 6.97 34.56
C GLN A 65 33.97 6.38 34.70
N ASP A 66 33.58 5.94 35.89
CA ASP A 66 32.23 5.42 36.18
C ASP A 66 31.17 6.51 35.91
N LEU A 67 31.41 7.75 36.37
CA LEU A 67 30.55 8.91 36.08
C LEU A 67 30.53 9.26 34.59
N HIS A 68 31.68 9.20 33.91
CA HIS A 68 31.74 9.45 32.47
C HIS A 68 30.96 8.40 31.67
N ILE A 69 31.09 7.12 32.02
CA ILE A 69 30.31 6.02 31.44
C ILE A 69 28.82 6.29 31.65
N GLN A 70 28.41 6.65 32.87
CA GLN A 70 27.02 6.98 33.17
C GLN A 70 26.53 8.15 32.30
N HIS A 71 27.29 9.24 32.22
CA HIS A 71 26.95 10.43 31.44
C HIS A 71 26.77 10.12 29.95
N LEU A 72 27.68 9.35 29.35
CA LEU A 72 27.58 8.96 27.93
C LEU A 72 26.29 8.21 27.63
N HIS A 73 25.90 7.26 28.48
CA HIS A 73 24.64 6.52 28.34
C HIS A 73 23.41 7.35 28.75
N LEU A 74 23.61 8.40 29.55
CA LEU A 74 22.61 9.41 29.89
C LEU A 74 22.45 10.51 28.82
N GLN A 75 23.37 10.64 27.88
CA GLN A 75 23.21 11.47 26.68
C GLN A 75 22.66 10.66 25.51
N ASP A 76 23.18 9.45 25.29
CA ASP A 76 22.75 8.54 24.23
C ASP A 76 22.21 7.23 24.83
N ARG A 77 20.88 7.11 24.92
CA ARG A 77 20.20 5.92 25.48
C ARG A 77 20.40 4.66 24.64
N LEU A 78 20.73 4.78 23.35
CA LEU A 78 20.86 3.65 22.43
C LEU A 78 22.32 3.21 22.27
N ARG A 79 23.27 3.91 22.92
CA ARG A 79 24.69 3.58 22.90
C ARG A 79 24.94 2.15 23.38
N PRO A 80 25.58 1.28 22.59
CA PRO A 80 25.91 -0.07 23.02
C PRO A 80 27.11 -0.06 23.98
N ALA A 81 27.05 -0.89 25.03
CA ALA A 81 28.13 -0.99 26.03
C ALA A 81 29.48 -1.41 25.44
N THR A 82 29.49 -2.11 24.29
CA THR A 82 30.71 -2.48 23.55
C THR A 82 31.46 -1.28 23.01
N LEU A 83 30.75 -0.26 22.53
CA LEU A 83 31.34 0.97 22.01
C LEU A 83 32.00 1.77 23.13
N THR A 84 31.32 1.92 24.27
CA THR A 84 31.88 2.57 25.46
C THR A 84 33.09 1.82 25.99
N ALA A 85 33.04 0.48 26.03
CA ALA A 85 34.16 -0.34 26.45
C ALA A 85 35.41 -0.20 25.55
N ALA A 86 35.21 -0.03 24.24
CA ALA A 86 36.29 0.17 23.29
C ALA A 86 36.94 1.57 23.39
N ALA A 87 36.15 2.59 23.75
CA ALA A 87 36.58 3.99 23.82
C ALA A 87 37.17 4.39 25.18
N THR A 88 36.84 3.69 26.26
CA THR A 88 37.34 3.98 27.60
C THR A 88 38.49 3.05 27.97
N ILE A 89 39.67 3.62 28.20
CA ILE A 89 40.84 2.89 28.74
C ILE A 89 40.69 2.84 30.27
N GLY A 90 40.69 1.64 30.84
CA GLY A 90 40.64 1.42 32.28
C GLY A 90 41.97 1.70 32.98
N LEU A 91 41.98 1.53 34.29
CA LEU A 91 43.18 1.60 35.11
C LEU A 91 44.27 0.63 34.60
N HIS A 92 45.53 1.03 34.72
CA HIS A 92 46.71 0.28 34.23
C HIS A 92 46.69 0.01 32.72
N ASN A 93 46.11 0.92 31.92
CA ASN A 93 46.01 0.81 30.46
C ASN A 93 45.26 -0.45 29.98
N GLN A 94 44.38 -0.99 30.81
CA GLN A 94 43.58 -2.16 30.47
C GLN A 94 42.34 -1.76 29.68
N ARG A 95 42.09 -2.44 28.56
CA ARG A 95 40.84 -2.24 27.80
C ARG A 95 39.67 -2.76 28.61
N LEU A 96 38.60 -1.96 28.71
CA LEU A 96 37.39 -2.40 29.38
C LEU A 96 36.67 -3.47 28.56
N THR A 97 35.98 -4.38 29.25
CA THR A 97 35.02 -5.27 28.60
C THR A 97 33.63 -4.64 28.60
N ALA A 98 32.78 -5.01 27.64
CA ALA A 98 31.39 -4.59 27.64
C ALA A 98 30.64 -5.00 28.93
N GLN A 99 31.06 -6.10 29.58
CA GLN A 99 30.46 -6.53 30.84
C GLN A 99 30.83 -5.58 32.00
N THR A 100 32.05 -5.05 32.02
CA THR A 100 32.46 -4.04 33.01
C THR A 100 31.57 -2.81 32.91
N VAL A 101 31.35 -2.28 31.69
CA VAL A 101 30.47 -1.14 31.44
C VAL A 101 29.04 -1.43 31.92
N ARG A 102 28.48 -2.61 31.59
CA ARG A 102 27.14 -3.01 32.06
C ARG A 102 27.05 -3.07 33.58
N ASN A 103 28.09 -3.55 34.27
CA ASN A 103 28.11 -3.59 35.73
C ASN A 103 28.09 -2.17 36.32
N ARG A 104 28.86 -1.22 35.75
CA ARG A 104 28.84 0.18 36.18
C ARG A 104 27.49 0.86 35.96
N LEU A 105 26.85 0.60 34.82
CA LEU A 105 25.49 1.08 34.57
C LEU A 105 24.48 0.52 35.58
N ARG A 106 24.56 -0.78 35.92
CA ARG A 106 23.68 -1.40 36.93
C ARG A 106 23.88 -0.84 38.34
N GLU A 107 25.13 -0.59 38.73
CA GLU A 107 25.45 0.07 40.01
C GLU A 107 24.86 1.49 40.07
N ALA A 108 24.77 2.18 38.94
CA ALA A 108 24.09 3.46 38.79
C ALA A 108 22.56 3.35 38.55
N HIS A 109 21.96 2.18 38.79
CA HIS A 109 20.53 1.89 38.56
C HIS A 109 20.03 2.06 37.12
N LEU A 110 20.95 2.02 36.15
CA LEU A 110 20.62 2.04 34.72
C LEU A 110 20.50 0.61 34.18
N HIS A 111 19.28 0.21 33.85
CA HIS A 111 18.99 -1.11 33.32
C HIS A 111 18.66 -1.06 31.83
N ALA A 112 19.22 -2.01 31.07
CA ALA A 112 18.79 -2.23 29.70
C ALA A 112 17.32 -2.69 29.68
N ARG A 113 16.50 -1.95 28.95
CA ARG A 113 15.09 -2.24 28.66
C ARG A 113 14.84 -2.06 27.17
N ARG A 114 13.78 -2.68 26.66
CA ARG A 114 13.37 -2.46 25.27
C ARG A 114 12.88 -1.02 25.14
N PRO A 115 13.36 -0.23 24.17
CA PRO A 115 12.81 1.09 23.93
C PRO A 115 11.34 0.95 23.53
N HIS A 116 10.52 1.90 23.98
CA HIS A 116 9.15 2.02 23.51
C HIS A 116 9.17 2.35 22.02
N ARG A 117 8.35 1.64 21.23
CA ARG A 117 8.12 1.97 19.82
C ARG A 117 6.84 2.78 19.73
N GLY A 118 6.97 4.07 19.50
CA GLY A 118 5.85 4.99 19.35
C GLY A 118 5.94 5.76 18.03
N LEU A 119 4.90 6.55 17.74
CA LEU A 119 4.89 7.49 16.62
C LEU A 119 5.81 8.68 16.92
N ASP A 120 6.45 9.23 15.89
CA ASP A 120 7.22 10.46 16.02
C ASP A 120 6.28 11.67 16.02
N LEU A 121 6.01 12.20 17.21
CA LEU A 121 5.05 13.29 17.41
C LEU A 121 5.77 14.64 17.45
N THR A 122 5.46 15.50 16.50
CA THR A 122 5.86 16.92 16.49
C THR A 122 5.24 17.67 17.68
N ALA A 123 5.79 18.84 18.00
CA ALA A 123 5.24 19.70 19.07
C ALA A 123 3.76 20.07 18.83
N VAL A 124 3.39 20.29 17.56
CA VAL A 124 2.02 20.58 17.15
C VAL A 124 1.11 19.38 17.40
N HIS A 125 1.53 18.16 17.02
CA HIS A 125 0.75 16.95 17.28
C HIS A 125 0.51 16.77 18.78
N ARG A 126 1.53 16.97 19.62
CA ARG A 126 1.41 16.84 21.09
C ARG A 126 0.42 17.84 21.67
N ARG A 127 0.49 19.10 21.24
CA ARG A 127 -0.43 20.16 21.69
C ARG A 127 -1.88 19.83 21.32
N ASN A 128 -2.14 19.52 20.05
CA ASN A 128 -3.50 19.25 19.58
C ASN A 128 -4.09 18.00 20.22
N ARG A 129 -3.27 16.95 20.42
CA ARG A 129 -3.67 15.74 21.15
C ARG A 129 -4.01 16.03 22.61
N LEU A 130 -3.21 16.84 23.29
CA LEU A 130 -3.45 17.22 24.68
C LEU A 130 -4.71 18.07 24.82
N GLU A 131 -4.90 19.05 23.94
CA GLU A 131 -6.10 19.89 23.89
C GLU A 131 -7.37 19.05 23.67
N TRP A 132 -7.33 18.14 22.69
CA TRP A 132 -8.42 17.21 22.45
C TRP A 132 -8.71 16.34 23.68
N ALA A 133 -7.67 15.75 24.28
CA ALA A 133 -7.83 14.92 25.47
C ALA A 133 -8.42 15.72 26.64
N ASN A 134 -7.98 16.97 26.85
CA ASN A 134 -8.51 17.85 27.88
C ASN A 134 -9.98 18.23 27.62
N ALA A 135 -10.37 18.47 26.38
CA ALA A 135 -11.76 18.75 26.01
C ALA A 135 -12.69 17.55 26.31
N HIS A 136 -12.17 16.33 26.20
CA HIS A 136 -12.94 15.10 26.38
C HIS A 136 -12.68 14.40 27.74
N ILE A 137 -11.84 14.96 28.62
CA ILE A 137 -11.46 14.31 29.89
C ILE A 137 -12.65 14.11 30.85
N ARG A 138 -13.66 14.98 30.74
CA ARG A 138 -14.89 14.93 31.55
C ARG A 138 -16.01 14.12 30.89
N TRP A 139 -15.80 13.61 29.67
CA TRP A 139 -16.80 12.78 29.01
C TRP A 139 -17.01 11.49 29.79
N ARG A 140 -18.24 11.28 30.23
CA ARG A 140 -18.66 10.06 30.93
C ARG A 140 -19.08 9.00 29.92
N LEU A 141 -19.25 7.77 30.40
CA LEU A 141 -19.64 6.62 29.57
C LEU A 141 -20.89 6.90 28.72
N ALA A 142 -21.84 7.68 29.22
CA ALA A 142 -23.05 8.05 28.49
C ALA A 142 -22.77 8.78 27.16
N LEU A 143 -21.76 9.64 27.11
CA LEU A 143 -21.36 10.33 25.87
C LEU A 143 -20.59 9.40 24.94
N TRP A 144 -19.65 8.61 25.50
CA TRP A 144 -18.88 7.64 24.71
C TRP A 144 -19.73 6.52 24.10
N ARG A 145 -20.90 6.21 24.69
CA ARG A 145 -21.88 5.28 24.14
C ARG A 145 -22.42 5.72 22.78
N GLY A 146 -22.50 7.03 22.56
CA GLY A 146 -22.98 7.62 21.32
C GLY A 146 -21.89 7.80 20.26
N VAL A 147 -20.71 7.17 20.38
CA VAL A 147 -19.61 7.32 19.40
C VAL A 147 -19.36 6.00 18.67
N LEU A 148 -19.41 6.07 17.34
CA LEU A 148 -19.08 4.99 16.41
C LEU A 148 -17.61 5.11 15.97
N PHE A 149 -16.74 4.26 16.49
CA PHE A 149 -15.33 4.25 16.12
C PHE A 149 -15.10 3.39 14.89
N THR A 150 -14.49 3.96 13.85
CA THR A 150 -14.25 3.29 12.56
C THR A 150 -12.77 3.33 12.21
N ASP A 151 -12.26 2.26 11.60
CA ASP A 151 -10.85 2.17 11.20
C ASP A 151 -10.63 1.08 10.16
N GLU A 152 -9.53 1.19 9.41
CA GLU A 152 -9.03 0.11 8.56
C GLU A 152 -7.89 -0.65 9.22
N SER A 153 -7.85 -1.96 9.04
CA SER A 153 -6.70 -2.77 9.44
C SER A 153 -6.25 -3.70 8.34
N ARG A 154 -4.93 -3.94 8.29
CA ARG A 154 -4.31 -4.88 7.36
C ARG A 154 -3.81 -6.12 8.08
N PHE A 155 -4.45 -7.26 7.81
CA PHE A 155 -4.02 -8.57 8.30
C PHE A 155 -3.10 -9.23 7.28
N SER A 156 -1.83 -9.41 7.64
CA SER A 156 -0.84 -10.10 6.80
C SER A 156 -1.04 -11.61 6.86
N LEU A 157 -1.01 -12.28 5.70
CA LEU A 157 -1.05 -13.75 5.63
C LEU A 157 0.27 -14.37 6.10
N TYR A 158 1.37 -13.67 5.86
CA TYR A 158 2.70 -14.05 6.34
C TYR A 158 3.33 -12.87 7.08
N ARG A 159 3.62 -13.05 8.37
CA ARG A 159 4.58 -12.23 9.09
C ARG A 159 5.51 -13.14 9.86
N ALA A 160 6.79 -13.11 9.53
CA ALA A 160 7.82 -13.51 10.47
C ALA A 160 7.84 -12.43 11.57
N ASP A 161 7.13 -12.65 12.69
CA ASP A 161 7.13 -11.77 13.86
C ASP A 161 8.55 -11.56 14.45
N GLY A 162 9.59 -12.20 13.89
CA GLY A 162 10.97 -12.18 14.37
C GLY A 162 11.14 -12.80 15.77
N ARG A 163 10.03 -13.18 16.40
CA ARG A 163 9.91 -13.79 17.72
C ARG A 163 9.76 -15.30 17.68
N GLN A 164 9.59 -15.87 16.49
CA GLN A 164 9.56 -17.31 16.32
C GLN A 164 10.94 -17.88 16.65
N SER A 165 10.99 -18.68 17.70
CA SER A 165 12.20 -19.40 18.10
C SER A 165 12.17 -20.78 17.47
N VAL A 166 13.30 -21.18 16.90
CA VAL A 166 13.55 -22.55 16.42
C VAL A 166 14.47 -23.23 17.41
N TRP A 167 14.09 -24.44 17.83
CA TRP A 167 14.98 -25.33 18.56
C TRP A 167 15.89 -26.02 17.55
N ARG A 168 17.21 -25.82 17.66
CA ARG A 168 18.21 -26.43 16.76
C ARG A 168 19.49 -26.76 17.49
N ARG A 169 20.26 -27.72 16.96
CA ARG A 169 21.59 -28.08 17.46
C ARG A 169 22.64 -27.06 17.02
N VAL A 170 23.80 -27.09 17.67
CA VAL A 170 24.96 -26.27 17.27
C VAL A 170 25.41 -26.70 15.87
N GLY A 171 25.52 -25.75 14.93
CA GLY A 171 25.87 -26.01 13.52
C GLY A 171 24.68 -26.05 12.56
N GLU A 172 23.45 -26.30 13.02
CA GLU A 172 22.26 -26.42 12.17
C GLU A 172 21.65 -25.07 11.74
N ARG A 173 22.42 -23.97 11.84
CA ARG A 173 21.88 -22.63 11.57
C ARG A 173 21.29 -22.48 10.16
N PHE A 174 21.87 -23.16 9.19
CA PHE A 174 21.51 -23.08 7.77
C PHE A 174 20.89 -24.39 7.23
N ALA A 175 20.54 -25.33 8.11
CA ALA A 175 19.78 -26.50 7.68
C ALA A 175 18.36 -26.05 7.29
N ASP A 176 17.78 -26.61 6.22
CA ASP A 176 16.46 -26.21 5.70
C ASP A 176 15.37 -26.25 6.77
N VAL A 177 15.44 -27.23 7.68
CA VAL A 177 14.52 -27.37 8.83
C VAL A 177 14.62 -26.24 9.87
N SER A 178 15.72 -25.47 9.85
CA SER A 178 15.98 -24.32 10.72
C SER A 178 15.77 -22.98 10.03
N ILE A 179 15.37 -22.97 8.75
CA ILE A 179 15.15 -21.78 7.94
C ILE A 179 13.65 -21.53 7.82
N VAL A 180 13.24 -20.27 8.02
CA VAL A 180 11.89 -19.80 7.71
C VAL A 180 12.00 -18.90 6.50
N ASP A 181 11.33 -19.27 5.41
CA ASP A 181 11.35 -18.51 4.16
C ASP A 181 10.87 -17.08 4.37
N ARG A 182 11.66 -16.11 3.86
CA ARG A 182 11.18 -14.74 3.68
C ARG A 182 10.40 -14.68 2.38
N VAL A 183 9.07 -14.66 2.49
CA VAL A 183 8.22 -14.46 1.31
C VAL A 183 8.45 -13.04 0.77
N ALA A 184 8.90 -12.95 -0.47
CA ALA A 184 9.05 -11.67 -1.17
C ALA A 184 7.71 -10.92 -1.16
N HIS A 185 7.74 -9.59 -0.98
CA HIS A 185 6.55 -8.72 -0.94
C HIS A 185 5.58 -8.95 0.25
N GLY A 186 6.07 -9.52 1.36
CA GLY A 186 5.31 -9.62 2.62
C GLY A 186 4.17 -10.65 2.60
N GLY A 187 4.20 -11.60 1.64
CA GLY A 187 3.29 -12.74 1.55
C GLY A 187 1.81 -12.42 1.38
N GLY A 188 1.48 -11.20 0.99
CA GLY A 188 0.10 -10.74 0.84
C GLY A 188 -0.59 -10.47 2.17
N GLY A 189 -1.68 -9.72 2.10
CA GLY A 189 -2.52 -9.40 3.25
C GLY A 189 -3.88 -8.95 2.79
N VAL A 190 -4.82 -8.95 3.71
CA VAL A 190 -6.18 -8.50 3.49
C VAL A 190 -6.35 -7.17 4.21
N MET A 191 -6.88 -6.17 3.51
CA MET A 191 -7.33 -4.92 4.12
C MET A 191 -8.81 -5.07 4.45
N VAL A 192 -9.17 -4.69 5.66
CA VAL A 192 -10.55 -4.70 6.12
C VAL A 192 -10.91 -3.39 6.77
N TRP A 193 -12.18 -3.03 6.72
CA TRP A 193 -12.79 -1.94 7.44
C TRP A 193 -13.85 -2.49 8.37
N ALA A 194 -13.99 -1.91 9.55
CA ALA A 194 -15.12 -2.17 10.43
C ALA A 194 -15.35 -0.97 11.35
N ASP A 195 -16.46 -1.04 12.07
CA ASP A 195 -16.79 -0.11 13.11
C ASP A 195 -17.19 -0.83 14.41
N VAL A 196 -17.01 -0.11 15.51
CA VAL A 196 -17.37 -0.55 16.86
C VAL A 196 -17.96 0.61 17.64
N TYR A 197 -18.98 0.31 18.44
CA TYR A 197 -19.53 1.24 19.42
C TYR A 197 -19.87 0.47 20.69
N TYR A 198 -20.41 1.13 21.71
CA TYR A 198 -20.54 0.53 23.02
C TYR A 198 -21.40 -0.74 23.02
N GLY A 199 -20.77 -1.88 23.32
CA GLY A 199 -21.43 -3.18 23.46
C GLY A 199 -21.72 -3.93 22.15
N GLN A 200 -21.37 -3.34 21.00
CA GLN A 200 -21.75 -3.86 19.68
C GLN A 200 -20.63 -3.66 18.66
N ARG A 201 -20.70 -4.40 17.54
CA ARG A 201 -19.79 -4.30 16.41
C ARG A 201 -20.54 -4.61 15.13
N THR A 202 -20.12 -4.03 14.01
CA THR A 202 -20.68 -4.37 12.69
C THR A 202 -19.92 -5.51 12.03
N GLN A 203 -20.37 -5.86 10.83
CA GLN A 203 -19.69 -6.81 9.97
C GLN A 203 -18.33 -6.26 9.54
N VAL A 204 -17.36 -7.15 9.36
CA VAL A 204 -16.06 -6.77 8.80
C VAL A 204 -16.19 -6.69 7.27
N HIS A 205 -15.91 -5.52 6.72
CA HIS A 205 -15.96 -5.25 5.28
C HIS A 205 -14.59 -5.44 4.66
N PHE A 206 -14.51 -6.22 3.59
CA PHE A 206 -13.25 -6.49 2.88
C PHE A 206 -13.02 -5.41 1.82
N ILE A 207 -11.87 -4.73 1.89
CA ILE A 207 -11.50 -3.71 0.91
C ILE A 207 -10.51 -4.34 -0.09
N ASP A 208 -10.94 -4.43 -1.34
CA ASP A 208 -10.06 -4.77 -2.45
C ASP A 208 -9.36 -3.50 -2.97
N ALA A 209 -8.03 -3.53 -3.13
CA ALA A 209 -7.19 -2.48 -3.72
C ALA A 209 -7.09 -1.14 -2.94
N ILE A 210 -6.65 -0.07 -3.62
CA ILE A 210 -6.39 1.25 -3.05
C ILE A 210 -7.70 1.95 -2.72
N PHE A 211 -7.78 2.46 -1.50
CA PHE A 211 -8.97 3.07 -0.91
C PHE A 211 -8.93 4.60 -1.11
N ASN A 212 -9.64 5.11 -2.12
CA ASN A 212 -9.71 6.54 -2.44
C ASN A 212 -10.97 7.19 -1.85
N ALA A 213 -11.08 8.52 -1.94
CA ALA A 213 -12.17 9.28 -1.32
C ALA A 213 -13.55 8.87 -1.87
N GLN A 214 -13.66 8.67 -3.19
CA GLN A 214 -14.93 8.31 -3.82
C GLN A 214 -15.40 6.93 -3.39
N ARG A 215 -14.50 5.95 -3.36
CA ARG A 215 -14.80 4.61 -2.84
C ARG A 215 -15.16 4.63 -1.36
N TYR A 216 -14.49 5.45 -0.55
CA TYR A 216 -14.88 5.61 0.86
C TYR A 216 -16.32 6.13 0.99
N ARG A 217 -16.71 7.11 0.17
CA ARG A 217 -18.10 7.59 0.15
C ARG A 217 -19.09 6.50 -0.31
N ASP A 218 -18.83 5.90 -1.46
CA ASP A 218 -19.81 5.07 -2.16
C ASP A 218 -19.87 3.62 -1.61
N GLU A 219 -18.76 3.10 -1.06
CA GLU A 219 -18.69 1.74 -0.51
C GLU A 219 -18.84 1.69 1.02
N ILE A 220 -18.51 2.77 1.75
CA ILE A 220 -18.55 2.80 3.22
C ILE A 220 -19.55 3.82 3.76
N LEU A 221 -19.39 5.12 3.43
CA LEU A 221 -20.19 6.15 4.09
C LEU A 221 -21.68 5.97 3.77
N ARG A 222 -22.04 5.89 2.49
CA ARG A 222 -23.44 5.80 2.06
C ARG A 222 -24.11 4.46 2.41
N PRO A 223 -23.54 3.28 2.11
CA PRO A 223 -24.27 2.03 2.33
C PRO A 223 -24.19 1.50 3.77
N ILE A 224 -23.22 1.95 4.57
CA ILE A 224 -22.94 1.34 5.89
C ILE A 224 -23.04 2.38 7.00
N VAL A 225 -22.30 3.49 6.91
CA VAL A 225 -22.20 4.44 8.03
C VAL A 225 -23.45 5.29 8.17
N GLU A 226 -23.98 5.83 7.08
CA GLU A 226 -25.17 6.71 7.07
C GLU A 226 -26.39 6.01 7.67
N PRO A 227 -26.82 4.83 7.19
CA PRO A 227 -27.99 4.16 7.75
C PRO A 227 -27.79 3.82 9.22
N PHE A 228 -26.60 3.34 9.56
CA PHE A 228 -26.28 2.92 10.92
C PHE A 228 -26.31 4.07 11.93
N ILE A 229 -25.78 5.23 11.53
CA ILE A 229 -25.76 6.44 12.36
C ILE A 229 -27.17 6.98 12.56
N HIS A 230 -28.01 6.99 11.52
CA HIS A 230 -29.39 7.46 11.64
C HIS A 230 -30.24 6.53 12.51
N ASP A 231 -30.11 5.22 12.34
CA ASP A 231 -30.85 4.21 13.11
C ASP A 231 -30.51 4.24 14.61
N HIS A 232 -29.26 4.55 14.95
CA HIS A 232 -28.75 4.47 16.34
C HIS A 232 -28.47 5.84 16.97
N HIS A 233 -28.64 6.93 16.22
CA HIS A 233 -28.33 8.32 16.63
C HIS A 233 -26.92 8.48 17.19
N LEU A 234 -25.91 8.04 16.43
CA LEU A 234 -24.51 8.03 16.84
C LEU A 234 -23.69 9.17 16.20
N MET A 235 -22.51 9.42 16.76
CA MET A 235 -21.49 10.32 16.23
C MET A 235 -20.36 9.52 15.59
N LEU A 236 -20.02 9.85 14.35
CA LEU A 236 -18.95 9.19 13.62
C LEU A 236 -17.58 9.61 14.17
N GLN A 237 -16.77 8.64 14.58
CA GLN A 237 -15.33 8.82 14.72
C GLN A 237 -14.63 8.12 13.56
N HIS A 238 -13.90 8.92 12.78
CA HIS A 238 -12.97 8.44 11.78
C HIS A 238 -11.66 9.23 11.84
N ASP A 239 -10.57 8.67 11.30
CA ASP A 239 -9.27 9.35 11.33
C ASP A 239 -9.17 10.44 10.25
N ASN A 240 -8.09 11.23 10.30
CA ASN A 240 -7.88 12.33 9.35
C ASN A 240 -7.11 11.86 8.10
N ALA A 241 -7.27 10.60 7.68
CA ALA A 241 -6.65 10.12 6.45
C ALA A 241 -7.17 10.94 5.25
N ARG A 242 -6.31 11.15 4.24
CA ARG A 242 -6.62 12.01 3.07
C ARG A 242 -7.97 11.69 2.41
N PRO A 243 -8.38 10.42 2.20
CA PRO A 243 -9.68 10.10 1.63
C PRO A 243 -10.87 10.59 2.47
N ARG A 244 -10.73 10.62 3.80
CA ARG A 244 -11.79 10.92 4.75
C ARG A 244 -12.02 12.42 4.93
N VAL A 245 -10.97 13.21 4.80
CA VAL A 245 -11.01 14.69 4.84
C VAL A 245 -11.15 15.33 3.45
N ALA A 246 -11.31 14.52 2.40
CA ALA A 246 -11.54 15.03 1.05
C ALA A 246 -12.92 15.70 0.95
N SER A 247 -13.02 16.75 0.12
CA SER A 247 -14.25 17.55 -0.02
C SER A 247 -15.49 16.71 -0.32
N ILE A 248 -15.36 15.66 -1.13
CA ILE A 248 -16.47 14.76 -1.48
C ILE A 248 -17.03 14.02 -0.25
N CYS A 249 -16.19 13.71 0.73
CA CYS A 249 -16.60 13.02 1.96
C CYS A 249 -17.13 14.02 2.98
N THR A 250 -16.47 15.16 3.17
CA THR A 250 -16.94 16.19 4.12
C THR A 250 -18.29 16.77 3.70
N GLN A 251 -18.47 17.08 2.41
CA GLN A 251 -19.76 17.53 1.87
C GLN A 251 -20.85 16.46 2.00
N PHE A 252 -20.50 15.17 1.87
CA PHE A 252 -21.46 14.09 2.09
C PHE A 252 -21.90 14.02 3.57
N LEU A 253 -20.97 14.08 4.52
CA LEU A 253 -21.31 14.10 5.94
C LEU A 253 -22.18 15.30 6.31
N GLU A 254 -21.90 16.48 5.73
CA GLU A 254 -22.72 17.68 5.92
C GLU A 254 -24.12 17.54 5.30
N ALA A 255 -24.21 17.07 4.05
CA ALA A 255 -25.48 16.90 3.34
C ALA A 255 -26.42 15.90 4.03
N GLU A 256 -25.87 14.80 4.55
CA GLU A 256 -26.63 13.76 5.25
C GLU A 256 -26.75 14.04 6.77
N ASN A 257 -26.29 15.19 7.26
CA ASN A 257 -26.32 15.57 8.69
C ASN A 257 -25.66 14.54 9.63
N ILE A 258 -24.54 13.94 9.22
CA ILE A 258 -23.81 12.95 10.01
C ILE A 258 -22.85 13.68 10.96
N PRO A 259 -23.05 13.62 12.29
CA PRO A 259 -22.20 14.32 13.24
C PRO A 259 -20.85 13.60 13.36
N ALA A 260 -19.75 14.31 13.04
CA ALA A 260 -18.39 13.78 13.12
C ALA A 260 -17.64 14.29 14.37
N LEU A 261 -17.04 13.38 15.11
CA LEU A 261 -16.16 13.69 16.23
C LEU A 261 -14.82 14.21 15.69
N ALA A 262 -14.47 15.45 16.02
CA ALA A 262 -13.16 16.00 15.70
C ALA A 262 -12.05 15.08 16.23
N TRP A 263 -11.03 14.77 15.43
CA TRP A 263 -9.99 13.81 15.80
C TRP A 263 -8.58 14.39 15.65
N PRO A 264 -7.67 14.23 16.62
CA PRO A 264 -6.31 14.73 16.51
C PRO A 264 -5.45 13.79 15.65
N ALA A 265 -4.64 14.36 14.75
CA ALA A 265 -3.73 13.59 13.90
C ALA A 265 -2.75 12.70 14.71
N TYR A 266 -2.34 11.57 14.12
CA TYR A 266 -1.43 10.59 14.73
C TYR A 266 -1.91 10.03 16.07
N SER A 267 -3.20 9.70 16.21
CA SER A 267 -3.80 9.26 17.49
C SER A 267 -4.45 7.87 17.47
N PRO A 268 -3.75 6.82 17.02
CA PRO A 268 -4.30 5.46 17.04
C PRO A 268 -4.50 4.91 18.46
N ASP A 269 -3.74 5.40 19.43
CA ASP A 269 -3.83 5.02 20.84
C ASP A 269 -5.09 5.56 21.55
N MET A 270 -5.76 6.54 20.94
CA MET A 270 -7.00 7.11 21.47
C MET A 270 -8.26 6.39 20.96
N SER A 271 -8.13 5.53 19.94
CA SER A 271 -9.27 4.80 19.36
C SER A 271 -9.35 3.36 19.91
N PRO A 272 -10.48 2.94 20.49
CA PRO A 272 -10.64 1.59 21.06
C PRO A 272 -10.62 0.49 19.99
N ILE A 273 -10.95 0.79 18.73
CA ILE A 273 -10.97 -0.21 17.66
C ILE A 273 -9.57 -0.79 17.38
N GLY A 274 -8.50 -0.03 17.64
CA GLY A 274 -7.13 -0.54 17.56
C GLY A 274 -6.88 -1.73 18.49
N HIS A 275 -7.51 -1.74 19.67
CA HIS A 275 -7.42 -2.88 20.60
C HIS A 275 -8.23 -4.09 20.10
N VAL A 276 -9.36 -3.84 19.44
CA VAL A 276 -10.18 -4.88 18.79
C VAL A 276 -9.41 -5.53 17.65
N TRP A 277 -8.69 -4.73 16.85
CA TRP A 277 -7.80 -5.23 15.81
C TRP A 277 -6.66 -6.09 16.35
N ASP A 278 -6.00 -5.68 17.43
CA ASP A 278 -4.95 -6.48 18.07
C ASP A 278 -5.50 -7.80 18.65
N ALA A 279 -6.69 -7.79 19.24
CA ALA A 279 -7.36 -9.01 19.70
C ALA A 279 -7.68 -9.95 18.52
N LEU A 280 -8.21 -9.41 17.41
CA LEU A 280 -8.52 -10.17 16.21
C LEU A 280 -7.25 -10.77 15.57
N ASP A 281 -6.17 -9.98 15.46
CA ASP A 281 -4.89 -10.43 14.91
C ASP A 281 -4.32 -11.60 15.72
N ARG A 282 -4.35 -11.51 17.06
CA ARG A 282 -3.93 -12.60 17.95
C ARG A 282 -4.78 -13.86 17.77
N CYS A 283 -6.10 -13.72 17.60
CA CYS A 283 -6.99 -14.85 17.32
C CYS A 283 -6.71 -15.49 15.96
N ILE A 284 -6.50 -14.70 14.91
CA ILE A 284 -6.16 -15.19 13.56
C ILE A 284 -4.83 -15.95 13.60
N ARG A 285 -3.80 -15.43 14.27
CA ARG A 285 -2.48 -16.08 14.38
C ARG A 285 -2.50 -17.42 15.10
N ARG A 286 -3.43 -17.63 16.02
CA ARG A 286 -3.60 -18.93 16.71
C ARG A 286 -4.22 -20.00 15.82
N ARG A 287 -4.85 -19.62 14.69
CA ARG A 287 -5.40 -20.58 13.75
C ARG A 287 -4.27 -21.17 12.91
N VAL A 288 -4.08 -22.48 12.99
CA VAL A 288 -3.24 -23.20 12.03
C VAL A 288 -3.91 -23.07 10.66
N PRO A 289 -3.24 -22.54 9.62
CA PRO A 289 -3.84 -22.42 8.30
C PRO A 289 -4.19 -23.83 7.79
N ARG A 290 -5.49 -24.14 7.73
CA ARG A 290 -5.98 -25.30 6.98
C ARG A 290 -5.68 -25.03 5.51
N LYS A 291 -4.95 -25.93 4.84
CA LYS A 291 -4.83 -25.91 3.38
C LYS A 291 -6.24 -26.13 2.79
N SER A 292 -6.92 -25.05 2.42
CA SER A 292 -8.25 -25.07 1.82
C SER A 292 -8.12 -25.06 0.30
N ASN A 293 -8.82 -25.97 -0.40
CA ASN A 293 -8.85 -26.01 -1.86
C ASN A 293 -9.40 -24.70 -2.46
N ARG A 294 -10.38 -24.05 -1.80
CA ARG A 294 -10.96 -22.76 -2.21
C ARG A 294 -9.93 -21.62 -2.25
N ALA A 295 -8.90 -21.67 -1.40
CA ALA A 295 -7.81 -20.68 -1.42
C ALA A 295 -6.82 -20.92 -2.57
N LYS A 296 -6.60 -22.19 -2.96
CA LYS A 296 -5.82 -22.53 -4.16
C LYS A 296 -6.55 -22.06 -5.41
N GLU A 297 -7.86 -22.31 -5.52
CA GLU A 297 -8.70 -21.85 -6.62
C GLU A 297 -8.70 -20.32 -6.76
N LYS A 298 -8.89 -19.57 -5.67
CA LYS A 298 -8.87 -18.10 -5.73
C LYS A 298 -7.49 -17.54 -6.10
N LYS A 299 -6.40 -18.19 -5.66
CA LYS A 299 -5.03 -17.82 -6.07
C LYS A 299 -4.79 -18.13 -7.54
N GLN A 300 -5.24 -19.29 -8.00
CA GLN A 300 -5.13 -19.73 -9.39
C GLN A 300 -5.89 -18.76 -10.30
N ARG A 301 -7.14 -18.41 -9.95
CA ARG A 301 -7.94 -17.44 -10.70
C ARG A 301 -7.28 -16.07 -10.80
N ARG A 302 -6.71 -15.54 -9.71
CA ARG A 302 -5.97 -14.25 -9.75
C ARG A 302 -4.71 -14.33 -10.61
N LEU A 303 -4.03 -15.49 -10.64
CA LEU A 303 -2.87 -15.70 -11.48
C LEU A 303 -3.28 -15.76 -12.96
N GLU A 304 -4.39 -16.43 -13.26
CA GLU A 304 -4.98 -16.51 -14.59
C GLU A 304 -5.48 -15.14 -15.08
N GLU A 305 -6.19 -14.38 -14.24
CA GLU A 305 -6.63 -13.00 -14.52
C GLU A 305 -5.43 -12.09 -14.84
N ARG A 306 -4.34 -12.20 -14.05
CA ARG A 306 -3.11 -11.43 -14.29
C ARG A 306 -2.40 -11.89 -15.56
N ALA A 307 -2.27 -13.20 -15.79
CA ALA A 307 -1.67 -13.74 -16.99
C ALA A 307 -2.46 -13.35 -18.26
N ALA A 308 -3.80 -13.31 -18.16
CA ALA A 308 -4.67 -12.85 -19.23
C ALA A 308 -4.41 -11.36 -19.53
N MET A 309 -4.35 -10.51 -18.50
CA MET A 309 -4.03 -9.08 -18.69
C MET A 309 -2.62 -8.87 -19.25
N ASP A 310 -1.62 -9.60 -18.74
CA ASP A 310 -0.25 -9.53 -19.25
C ASP A 310 -0.20 -9.97 -20.74
N ALA A 311 -1.01 -10.95 -21.14
CA ALA A 311 -1.13 -11.36 -22.54
C ALA A 311 -1.81 -10.30 -23.44
N VAL A 312 -2.81 -9.57 -22.90
CA VAL A 312 -3.44 -8.42 -23.59
C VAL A 312 -2.41 -7.31 -23.81
N CYS A 313 -1.70 -6.90 -22.75
CA CYS A 313 -0.65 -5.89 -22.83
C CYS A 313 0.46 -6.28 -23.82
N ALA A 314 0.88 -7.55 -23.83
CA ALA A 314 1.91 -8.04 -24.74
C ALA A 314 1.54 -7.85 -26.23
N LYS A 315 0.25 -7.98 -26.60
CA LYS A 315 -0.21 -7.75 -27.98
C LYS A 315 -0.16 -6.27 -28.35
N VAL A 316 -0.62 -5.39 -27.45
CA VAL A 316 -0.56 -3.94 -27.64
C VAL A 316 0.89 -3.46 -27.76
N ASP A 317 1.77 -3.98 -26.91
CA ASP A 317 3.21 -3.67 -26.97
C ASP A 317 3.85 -4.16 -28.28
N ALA A 318 3.46 -5.35 -28.77
CA ALA A 318 3.94 -5.88 -30.04
C ALA A 318 3.49 -5.01 -31.22
N ALA A 319 2.22 -4.59 -31.24
CA ALA A 319 1.68 -3.69 -32.25
C ALA A 319 2.40 -2.32 -32.25
N ASN A 320 2.66 -1.77 -31.07
CA ASN A 320 3.40 -0.53 -30.89
C ASN A 320 4.91 -0.65 -31.19
N LYS A 321 5.47 -1.85 -31.34
CA LYS A 321 6.88 -2.04 -31.75
C LYS A 321 7.05 -2.14 -33.26
N LEU A 322 5.96 -2.21 -34.03
CA LEU A 322 6.04 -2.19 -35.49
C LEU A 322 6.61 -0.86 -35.98
N GLU A 323 7.37 -0.90 -37.07
CA GLU A 323 7.84 0.31 -37.76
C GLU A 323 6.75 0.89 -38.68
N ASP A 324 6.08 0.03 -39.44
CA ASP A 324 4.98 0.38 -40.34
C ASP A 324 3.88 -0.71 -40.28
N PRO A 325 2.76 -0.45 -39.58
CA PRO A 325 1.62 -1.37 -39.50
C PRO A 325 0.97 -1.68 -40.86
N LEU A 326 1.18 -0.85 -41.88
CA LEU A 326 0.64 -1.02 -43.24
C LEU A 326 1.60 -1.80 -44.17
N SER A 327 2.81 -2.13 -43.71
CA SER A 327 3.84 -2.82 -44.50
C SER A 327 3.36 -4.17 -45.06
N ALA A 328 2.56 -4.92 -44.28
CA ALA A 328 2.00 -6.21 -44.69
C ALA A 328 0.94 -6.11 -45.81
N MET A 329 0.51 -4.90 -46.17
CA MET A 329 -0.65 -4.66 -47.04
C MET A 329 -0.37 -3.56 -48.08
N PRO A 330 0.63 -3.75 -48.96
CA PRO A 330 1.08 -2.71 -49.88
C PRO A 330 0.00 -2.24 -50.87
N VAL A 331 -0.97 -3.09 -51.20
CA VAL A 331 -2.11 -2.76 -52.09
C VAL A 331 -2.94 -1.60 -51.52
N PHE A 332 -2.97 -1.43 -50.20
CA PHE A 332 -3.72 -0.37 -49.54
C PHE A 332 -2.92 0.93 -49.37
N LYS A 333 -1.67 0.97 -49.83
CA LYS A 333 -0.84 2.20 -49.87
C LYS A 333 -1.18 3.14 -51.02
N LYS A 334 -2.17 2.80 -51.87
CA LYS A 334 -2.66 3.66 -52.95
C LYS A 334 -4.18 3.69 -52.96
N TYR A 335 -4.75 4.87 -53.21
CA TYR A 335 -6.17 5.08 -53.43
C TYR A 335 -6.40 5.77 -54.78
N ASP A 336 -6.93 5.01 -55.76
CA ASP A 336 -7.13 5.48 -57.13
C ASP A 336 -8.59 5.25 -57.56
N ARG A 337 -9.50 6.11 -57.06
CA ARG A 337 -10.96 5.98 -57.27
C ARG A 337 -11.64 7.34 -57.23
N ASN A 338 -12.73 7.48 -57.98
CA ASN A 338 -13.62 8.65 -57.95
C ASN A 338 -12.89 9.99 -58.15
N GLY A 339 -11.92 10.02 -59.07
CA GLY A 339 -11.13 11.21 -59.38
C GLY A 339 -10.10 11.59 -58.31
N LEU A 340 -9.72 10.66 -57.44
CA LEU A 340 -8.61 10.81 -56.50
C LEU A 340 -7.52 9.79 -56.84
N ASN A 341 -6.27 10.23 -56.82
CA ASN A 341 -5.08 9.38 -56.92
C ASN A 341 -4.12 9.78 -55.79
N LEU A 342 -4.19 9.03 -54.69
CA LEU A 342 -3.52 9.34 -53.43
C LEU A 342 -2.60 8.21 -52.99
N VAL A 343 -1.52 8.59 -52.32
CA VAL A 343 -0.63 7.67 -51.60
C VAL A 343 -1.04 7.65 -50.14
N ILE A 344 -1.14 6.45 -49.57
CA ILE A 344 -1.45 6.23 -48.16
C ILE A 344 -0.20 5.79 -47.43
N GLU A 345 0.13 6.49 -46.34
CA GLU A 345 1.25 6.16 -45.46
C GLU A 345 0.79 6.01 -44.00
N CYS A 346 1.40 5.09 -43.27
CA CYS A 346 1.18 4.93 -41.83
C CYS A 346 2.49 5.25 -41.10
N LYS A 347 2.47 6.24 -40.20
CA LYS A 347 3.66 6.71 -39.49
C LYS A 347 3.33 7.06 -38.05
N ARG A 348 4.34 6.99 -37.18
CA ARG A 348 4.26 7.58 -35.84
C ARG A 348 4.34 9.10 -35.92
N VAL A 349 3.76 9.79 -34.95
CA VAL A 349 3.87 11.25 -34.86
C VAL A 349 5.32 11.72 -34.82
N THR A 350 6.22 10.96 -34.19
CA THR A 350 7.66 11.25 -34.10
C THR A 350 8.39 11.21 -35.44
N ALA A 351 7.79 10.58 -36.46
CA ALA A 351 8.31 10.51 -37.83
C ALA A 351 7.63 11.51 -38.79
N LEU A 352 6.69 12.34 -38.30
CA LEU A 352 6.02 13.36 -39.10
C LEU A 352 6.74 14.71 -38.99
N SER A 353 6.65 15.52 -40.05
CA SER A 353 7.08 16.91 -39.98
C SER A 353 6.16 17.71 -39.05
N PRO A 354 6.68 18.72 -38.32
CA PRO A 354 5.85 19.61 -37.51
C PRO A 354 4.69 20.23 -38.30
N ASP A 355 4.93 20.61 -39.56
CA ASP A 355 3.91 21.18 -40.45
C ASP A 355 2.77 20.20 -40.76
N THR A 356 3.07 18.90 -40.89
CA THR A 356 2.03 17.89 -41.10
C THR A 356 1.17 17.74 -39.85
N VAL A 357 1.77 17.75 -38.66
CA VAL A 357 1.04 17.64 -37.38
C VAL A 357 0.19 18.89 -37.16
N GLU A 358 0.71 20.07 -37.50
CA GLU A 358 -0.04 21.32 -37.41
C GLU A 358 -1.20 21.37 -38.41
N TRP A 359 -1.00 20.93 -39.65
CA TRP A 359 -2.08 20.78 -40.64
C TRP A 359 -3.17 19.82 -40.14
N ALA A 360 -2.81 18.69 -39.54
CA ALA A 360 -3.77 17.73 -39.01
C ALA A 360 -4.59 18.34 -37.87
N TYR A 361 -3.94 19.10 -36.98
CA TYR A 361 -4.62 19.84 -35.93
C TYR A 361 -5.58 20.89 -36.49
N GLU A 362 -5.13 21.75 -37.41
CA GLU A 362 -5.97 22.82 -37.98
C GLU A 362 -7.15 22.25 -38.77
N LEU A 363 -6.96 21.14 -39.48
CA LEU A 363 -8.06 20.43 -40.14
C LEU A 363 -9.07 19.87 -39.12
N THR A 364 -8.59 19.33 -37.99
CA THR A 364 -9.46 18.84 -36.91
C THR A 364 -10.23 19.99 -36.28
N ARG A 365 -9.56 21.10 -35.98
CA ARG A 365 -10.17 22.33 -35.46
C ARG A 365 -11.27 22.82 -36.40
N ALA A 366 -10.96 23.00 -37.68
CA ALA A 366 -11.90 23.48 -38.68
C ALA A 366 -13.15 22.58 -38.80
N ASN A 367 -13.00 21.27 -38.62
CA ASN A 367 -14.10 20.32 -38.77
C ASN A 367 -14.90 20.09 -37.47
N MET A 368 -14.24 20.19 -36.31
CA MET A 368 -14.77 19.64 -35.06
C MET A 368 -14.97 20.69 -33.96
N GLN A 369 -14.34 21.87 -34.04
CA GLN A 369 -14.38 22.87 -32.95
C GLN A 369 -15.82 23.18 -32.50
N THR A 370 -16.70 23.52 -33.45
CA THR A 370 -18.11 23.82 -33.15
C THR A 370 -18.86 22.63 -32.57
N LEU A 371 -18.54 21.40 -32.99
CA LEU A 371 -19.19 20.20 -32.46
C LEU A 371 -18.78 19.93 -31.01
N TYR A 372 -17.49 20.13 -30.69
CA TYR A 372 -16.99 20.03 -29.32
C TYR A 372 -17.54 21.12 -28.42
N GLU A 373 -17.66 22.37 -28.90
CA GLU A 373 -18.26 23.49 -28.15
C GLU A 373 -19.74 23.26 -27.80
N GLN A 374 -20.45 22.46 -28.61
CA GLN A 374 -21.83 22.05 -28.35
C GLN A 374 -21.94 20.79 -27.46
N SER A 375 -20.82 20.18 -27.09
CA SER A 375 -20.76 18.99 -26.23
C SER A 375 -20.40 19.36 -24.78
N GLU A 376 -20.51 18.40 -23.88
CA GLU A 376 -20.13 18.53 -22.46
C GLU A 376 -18.62 18.76 -22.28
N TRP A 377 -17.81 18.44 -23.29
CA TRP A 377 -16.35 18.55 -23.22
C TRP A 377 -15.83 19.97 -23.50
N GLY A 378 -16.52 20.72 -24.35
CA GLY A 378 -16.02 21.96 -24.93
C GLY A 378 -14.81 21.75 -25.87
N TRP A 379 -14.44 22.78 -26.64
CA TRP A 379 -13.19 22.75 -27.42
C TRP A 379 -12.01 23.22 -26.56
N LYS A 380 -11.06 22.31 -26.31
CA LYS A 380 -9.88 22.59 -25.51
C LYS A 380 -8.60 22.48 -26.35
N GLU A 381 -8.19 23.61 -26.90
CA GLU A 381 -7.06 23.69 -27.84
C GLU A 381 -5.77 23.05 -27.30
N ARG A 382 -5.35 23.36 -26.06
CA ARG A 382 -4.13 22.80 -25.48
C ARG A 382 -4.20 21.27 -25.33
N GLU A 383 -5.27 20.76 -24.74
CA GLU A 383 -5.45 19.32 -24.50
C GLU A 383 -5.48 18.55 -25.83
N LYS A 384 -6.17 19.09 -26.86
CA LYS A 384 -6.24 18.45 -28.16
C LYS A 384 -4.91 18.44 -28.90
N ARG A 385 -4.12 19.51 -28.79
CA ARG A 385 -2.76 19.57 -29.34
C ARG A 385 -1.83 18.57 -28.64
N GLU A 386 -1.93 18.42 -27.32
CA GLU A 386 -1.16 17.43 -26.56
C GLU A 386 -1.55 15.99 -26.93
N GLU A 387 -2.85 15.69 -27.05
CA GLU A 387 -3.36 14.39 -27.50
C GLU A 387 -2.81 14.00 -28.88
N MET A 388 -2.82 14.93 -29.84
CA MET A 388 -2.34 14.70 -31.20
C MET A 388 -0.80 14.61 -31.30
N LYS A 389 -0.06 15.06 -30.29
CA LYS A 389 1.41 15.04 -30.22
C LYS A 389 1.99 13.94 -29.32
N ASP A 390 1.15 13.15 -28.68
CA ASP A 390 1.58 12.03 -27.82
C ASP A 390 2.44 11.03 -28.61
N GLU A 391 3.55 10.59 -28.02
CA GLU A 391 4.51 9.70 -28.69
C GLU A 391 3.91 8.35 -29.12
N ARG A 392 2.78 7.94 -28.53
CA ARG A 392 2.03 6.73 -28.89
C ARG A 392 1.12 6.91 -30.10
N ALA A 393 0.94 8.14 -30.59
CA ALA A 393 0.06 8.45 -31.70
C ALA A 393 0.58 7.90 -33.04
N TRP A 394 -0.29 7.15 -33.72
CA TRP A 394 -0.13 6.72 -35.09
C TRP A 394 -1.01 7.54 -36.02
N TYR A 395 -0.49 7.85 -37.20
CA TYR A 395 -1.16 8.61 -38.23
C TYR A 395 -1.22 7.79 -39.52
N LEU A 396 -2.43 7.64 -40.06
CA LEU A 396 -2.68 7.16 -41.41
C LEU A 396 -2.96 8.37 -42.29
N LEU A 397 -2.04 8.75 -43.18
CA LEU A 397 -2.12 9.96 -44.00
C LEU A 397 -2.42 9.61 -45.45
N ALA A 398 -3.26 10.42 -46.10
CA ALA A 398 -3.49 10.38 -47.54
C ALA A 398 -2.90 11.64 -48.19
N ARG A 399 -1.94 11.46 -49.10
CA ARG A 399 -1.27 12.54 -49.82
C ARG A 399 -1.53 12.46 -51.33
N ASP A 400 -1.59 13.59 -52.00
CA ASP A 400 -1.62 13.65 -53.46
C ASP A 400 -0.22 13.47 -54.09
N ALA A 401 -0.15 13.62 -55.41
CA ALA A 401 1.10 13.50 -56.17
C ALA A 401 2.16 14.55 -55.77
N ASP A 402 1.72 15.70 -55.26
CA ASP A 402 2.59 16.79 -54.81
C ASP A 402 2.99 16.64 -53.32
N SER A 403 2.67 15.49 -52.72
CA SER A 403 2.87 15.20 -51.28
C SER A 403 2.04 16.09 -50.34
N THR A 404 1.01 16.76 -50.84
CA THR A 404 0.10 17.57 -50.02
C THR A 404 -0.83 16.64 -49.24
N PRO A 405 -0.93 16.76 -47.91
CA PRO A 405 -1.83 15.93 -47.12
C PRO A 405 -3.28 16.40 -47.31
N LEU A 406 -4.19 15.45 -47.58
CA LEU A 406 -5.61 15.72 -47.87
C LEU A 406 -6.58 15.05 -46.91
N ALA A 407 -6.12 14.01 -46.21
CA ALA A 407 -6.88 13.33 -45.17
C ALA A 407 -5.94 12.63 -44.20
N PHE A 408 -6.40 12.43 -42.97
CA PHE A 408 -5.68 11.61 -42.01
C PHE A 408 -6.63 10.85 -41.08
N SER A 409 -6.09 9.83 -40.42
CA SER A 409 -6.65 9.29 -39.19
C SER A 409 -5.57 9.20 -38.12
N HIS A 410 -5.87 9.70 -36.92
CA HIS A 410 -5.05 9.56 -35.72
C HIS A 410 -5.63 8.41 -34.89
N PHE A 411 -4.79 7.41 -34.59
CA PHE A 411 -5.19 6.24 -33.83
C PHE A 411 -4.07 5.75 -32.89
N ARG A 412 -4.42 4.86 -31.96
CA ARG A 412 -3.48 4.19 -31.06
C ARG A 412 -3.84 2.72 -30.90
N PHE A 413 -2.85 1.90 -30.58
CA PHE A 413 -3.09 0.58 -29.99
C PHE A 413 -3.09 0.75 -28.47
N ASP A 414 -4.18 0.39 -27.82
CA ASP A 414 -4.34 0.57 -26.37
C ASP A 414 -5.17 -0.56 -25.75
N VAL A 415 -5.25 -0.56 -24.43
CA VAL A 415 -6.11 -1.46 -23.65
C VAL A 415 -7.32 -0.68 -23.14
N GLU A 416 -8.49 -0.96 -23.70
CA GLU A 416 -9.75 -0.33 -23.31
C GLU A 416 -10.65 -1.34 -22.61
N CYS A 417 -11.02 -1.06 -21.35
CA CYS A 417 -11.82 -1.94 -20.49
C CYS A 417 -11.35 -3.42 -20.46
N GLY A 418 -10.03 -3.65 -20.57
CA GLY A 418 -9.40 -4.97 -20.52
C GLY A 418 -9.26 -5.69 -21.86
N ASP A 419 -9.69 -5.05 -22.96
CA ASP A 419 -9.51 -5.56 -24.32
C ASP A 419 -8.39 -4.82 -25.06
N GLU A 420 -7.61 -5.55 -25.84
CA GLU A 420 -6.67 -5.01 -26.81
C GLU A 420 -7.41 -4.42 -28.01
N VAL A 421 -7.27 -3.10 -28.24
CA VAL A 421 -8.05 -2.37 -29.26
C VAL A 421 -7.18 -1.45 -30.10
N LEU A 422 -7.68 -1.15 -31.30
CA LEU A 422 -7.22 0.00 -32.08
C LEU A 422 -8.24 1.14 -31.89
N TYR A 423 -7.84 2.18 -31.16
CA TYR A 423 -8.70 3.34 -30.92
C TYR A 423 -8.44 4.43 -31.95
N CYS A 424 -9.45 4.75 -32.76
CA CYS A 424 -9.43 5.85 -33.72
C CYS A 424 -9.93 7.13 -33.03
N TYR A 425 -9.00 8.01 -32.68
CA TYR A 425 -9.29 9.31 -32.08
C TYR A 425 -9.89 10.27 -33.10
N GLU A 426 -9.30 10.32 -34.30
CA GLU A 426 -9.74 11.24 -35.35
C GLU A 426 -9.70 10.57 -36.73
N VAL A 427 -10.66 10.94 -37.58
CA VAL A 427 -10.61 10.70 -39.03
C VAL A 427 -11.11 11.95 -39.73
N GLN A 428 -10.21 12.66 -40.39
CA GLN A 428 -10.47 13.99 -40.91
C GLN A 428 -10.08 14.08 -42.38
N LEU A 429 -10.95 14.67 -43.18
CA LEU A 429 -10.78 14.81 -44.63
C LEU A 429 -11.01 16.28 -45.01
N GLU A 430 -10.17 16.81 -45.90
CA GLU A 430 -10.46 18.09 -46.55
C GLU A 430 -11.77 18.03 -47.35
N SER A 431 -12.50 19.14 -47.38
CA SER A 431 -13.82 19.22 -48.01
C SER A 431 -13.83 18.72 -49.47
N LYS A 432 -12.79 19.06 -50.26
CA LYS A 432 -12.65 18.70 -51.69
C LYS A 432 -12.48 17.20 -51.97
N VAL A 433 -12.13 16.40 -50.96
CA VAL A 433 -11.94 14.93 -51.08
C VAL A 433 -13.03 14.12 -50.37
N ARG A 434 -13.99 14.77 -49.71
CA ARG A 434 -15.14 14.09 -49.07
C ARG A 434 -16.08 13.48 -50.10
N ARG A 435 -16.88 12.50 -49.63
CA ARG A 435 -17.89 11.78 -50.44
C ARG A 435 -17.36 11.04 -51.67
N LYS A 436 -16.04 10.88 -51.79
CA LYS A 436 -15.36 10.12 -52.86
C LYS A 436 -14.92 8.72 -52.42
N GLY A 437 -15.35 8.23 -51.25
CA GLY A 437 -15.02 6.91 -50.70
C GLY A 437 -13.75 6.83 -49.84
N LEU A 438 -12.93 7.89 -49.82
CA LEU A 438 -11.65 7.91 -49.09
C LEU A 438 -11.81 7.66 -47.58
N GLY A 439 -12.80 8.28 -46.92
CA GLY A 439 -13.01 8.07 -45.49
C GLY A 439 -13.33 6.61 -45.13
N LYS A 440 -14.17 5.96 -45.95
CA LYS A 440 -14.46 4.52 -45.81
C LYS A 440 -13.20 3.69 -46.00
N PHE A 441 -12.35 4.06 -46.96
CA PHE A 441 -11.10 3.38 -47.22
C PHE A 441 -10.12 3.48 -46.04
N LEU A 442 -9.97 4.66 -45.42
CA LEU A 442 -9.10 4.84 -44.24
C LEU A 442 -9.56 3.96 -43.07
N ILE A 443 -10.86 3.94 -42.76
CA ILE A 443 -11.39 3.11 -41.67
C ILE A 443 -11.28 1.60 -41.98
N GLN A 444 -11.40 1.20 -43.24
CA GLN A 444 -11.13 -0.18 -43.66
C GLN A 444 -9.67 -0.56 -43.44
N ILE A 445 -8.72 0.34 -43.70
CA ILE A 445 -7.31 0.11 -43.39
C ILE A 445 -7.11 -0.07 -41.88
N LEU A 446 -7.74 0.74 -41.04
CA LEU A 446 -7.67 0.55 -39.58
C LEU A 446 -8.20 -0.82 -39.15
N GLN A 447 -9.31 -1.29 -39.72
CA GLN A 447 -9.84 -2.64 -39.45
C GLN A 447 -8.86 -3.74 -39.87
N LEU A 448 -8.18 -3.56 -41.01
CA LEU A 448 -7.17 -4.51 -41.47
C LEU A 448 -5.94 -4.51 -40.56
N ILE A 449 -5.45 -3.34 -40.16
CA ILE A 449 -4.34 -3.18 -39.22
C ILE A 449 -4.71 -3.81 -37.86
N ALA A 450 -5.89 -3.54 -37.34
CA ALA A 450 -6.39 -4.15 -36.11
C ALA A 450 -6.41 -5.68 -36.21
N ASN A 451 -6.83 -6.23 -37.36
CA ASN A 451 -6.83 -7.67 -37.57
C ASN A 451 -5.42 -8.27 -37.69
N SER A 452 -4.47 -7.62 -38.38
CA SER A 452 -3.10 -8.13 -38.51
C SER A 452 -2.30 -8.06 -37.21
N THR A 453 -2.66 -7.13 -36.32
CA THR A 453 -2.08 -6.95 -34.99
C THR A 453 -2.86 -7.64 -33.87
N GLN A 454 -3.85 -8.48 -34.23
CA GLN A 454 -4.65 -9.26 -33.28
C GLN A 454 -5.36 -8.40 -32.22
N MET A 455 -5.75 -7.17 -32.57
CA MET A 455 -6.66 -6.36 -31.77
C MET A 455 -8.08 -6.92 -31.89
N LYS A 456 -8.84 -6.91 -30.80
CA LYS A 456 -10.20 -7.47 -30.78
C LYS A 456 -11.21 -6.61 -31.52
N LYS A 457 -11.06 -5.28 -31.45
CA LYS A 457 -12.00 -4.32 -32.04
C LYS A 457 -11.29 -3.03 -32.45
N VAL A 458 -11.89 -2.35 -33.42
CA VAL A 458 -11.63 -0.93 -33.70
C VAL A 458 -12.68 -0.13 -32.93
N MET A 459 -12.25 0.87 -32.16
CA MET A 459 -13.12 1.73 -31.36
C MET A 459 -12.99 3.19 -31.78
N LEU A 460 -14.05 3.97 -31.59
CA LEU A 460 -14.07 5.41 -31.80
C LEU A 460 -15.22 6.08 -31.06
N THR A 461 -15.12 7.38 -30.84
CA THR A 461 -16.21 8.20 -30.31
C THR A 461 -16.81 9.04 -31.43
N VAL A 462 -18.14 9.13 -31.47
CA VAL A 462 -18.85 10.01 -32.39
C VAL A 462 -19.89 10.84 -31.65
N PHE A 463 -20.00 12.11 -32.00
CA PHE A 463 -21.06 12.99 -31.52
C PHE A 463 -22.40 12.64 -32.19
N LYS A 464 -23.46 12.49 -31.40
CA LYS A 464 -24.82 12.19 -31.89
C LYS A 464 -25.34 13.29 -32.80
N HIS A 465 -25.02 14.56 -32.51
CA HIS A 465 -25.39 15.71 -33.36
C HIS A 465 -24.59 15.80 -34.66
N ASN A 466 -23.49 15.04 -34.81
CA ASN A 466 -22.78 14.90 -36.08
C ASN A 466 -23.40 13.81 -36.95
N HIS A 467 -24.63 14.05 -37.41
CA HIS A 467 -25.47 13.10 -38.14
C HIS A 467 -24.75 12.44 -39.33
N GLY A 468 -23.96 13.21 -40.10
CA GLY A 468 -23.23 12.69 -41.26
C GLY A 468 -22.15 11.67 -40.88
N ALA A 469 -21.39 11.93 -39.82
CA ALA A 469 -20.40 10.98 -39.30
C ALA A 469 -21.09 9.79 -38.62
N TYR A 470 -22.16 10.04 -37.87
CA TYR A 470 -22.92 9.01 -37.18
C TYR A 470 -23.49 7.97 -38.16
N GLN A 471 -24.18 8.40 -39.22
CA GLN A 471 -24.66 7.52 -40.29
C GLN A 471 -23.52 6.83 -41.04
N PHE A 472 -22.40 7.54 -41.26
CA PHE A 472 -21.23 6.96 -41.90
C PHE A 472 -20.67 5.75 -41.11
N PHE A 473 -20.58 5.85 -39.78
CA PHE A 473 -20.11 4.73 -38.96
C PHE A 473 -21.18 3.65 -38.76
N ARG A 474 -22.40 4.01 -38.36
CA ARG A 474 -23.47 3.05 -38.05
C ARG A 474 -23.99 2.32 -39.28
N GLU A 475 -24.29 3.04 -40.35
CA GLU A 475 -24.96 2.47 -41.53
C GLU A 475 -23.95 2.06 -42.61
N ALA A 476 -23.02 2.93 -42.99
CA ALA A 476 -22.13 2.64 -44.13
C ALA A 476 -20.96 1.70 -43.78
N LEU A 477 -20.55 1.69 -42.51
CA LEU A 477 -19.46 0.88 -41.97
C LEU A 477 -19.92 -0.16 -40.94
N GLN A 478 -21.20 -0.22 -40.59
CA GLN A 478 -21.76 -1.25 -39.69
C GLN A 478 -20.99 -1.32 -38.35
N PHE A 479 -20.68 -0.18 -37.76
CA PHE A 479 -20.24 -0.10 -36.36
C PHE A 479 -21.44 -0.20 -35.43
N GLU A 480 -21.25 -0.87 -34.31
CA GLU A 480 -22.26 -1.04 -33.27
C GLU A 480 -21.95 -0.11 -32.09
N ILE A 481 -22.94 0.13 -31.23
CA ILE A 481 -22.70 0.80 -29.94
C ILE A 481 -21.87 -0.16 -29.09
N ASP A 482 -20.73 0.32 -28.63
CA ASP A 482 -19.88 -0.48 -27.74
C ASP A 482 -20.53 -0.59 -26.34
N GLU A 483 -20.31 -1.72 -25.68
CA GLU A 483 -20.78 -1.98 -24.31
C GLU A 483 -20.27 -0.94 -23.29
N THR A 484 -19.16 -0.25 -23.61
CA THR A 484 -18.58 0.82 -22.78
C THR A 484 -19.21 2.19 -23.04
N SER A 485 -20.12 2.32 -24.01
CA SER A 485 -20.80 3.58 -24.28
C SER A 485 -21.69 3.99 -23.09
N PRO A 486 -21.69 5.27 -22.68
CA PRO A 486 -22.56 5.75 -21.61
C PRO A 486 -24.04 5.44 -21.84
N SER A 487 -24.51 5.43 -23.09
CA SER A 487 -25.88 5.07 -23.46
C SER A 487 -26.29 3.64 -23.08
N MET A 488 -25.34 2.74 -22.85
CA MET A 488 -25.58 1.37 -22.40
C MET A 488 -25.52 1.22 -20.87
N SER A 489 -25.01 2.23 -20.16
CA SER A 489 -24.88 2.25 -18.71
C SER A 489 -26.12 2.92 -18.11
N GLY A 490 -27.09 2.15 -17.62
CA GLY A 490 -28.45 2.58 -17.20
C GLY A 490 -28.57 3.64 -16.08
N CYS A 491 -27.53 4.40 -15.77
CA CYS A 491 -27.55 5.57 -14.91
C CYS A 491 -27.06 6.79 -15.72
N CYS A 492 -27.98 7.68 -16.09
CA CYS A 492 -27.71 8.97 -16.77
C CYS A 492 -27.25 8.90 -18.24
N GLY A 493 -27.28 7.73 -18.89
CA GLY A 493 -26.71 7.51 -20.23
C GLY A 493 -27.42 8.15 -21.43
N GLU A 494 -28.69 8.55 -21.29
CA GLU A 494 -29.46 9.15 -22.40
C GLU A 494 -29.00 10.58 -22.72
N ASP A 495 -28.44 11.30 -21.75
CA ASP A 495 -28.08 12.72 -21.86
C ASP A 495 -26.72 12.99 -22.53
N CYS A 496 -25.89 11.97 -22.74
CA CYS A 496 -24.57 12.18 -23.35
C CYS A 496 -24.69 12.57 -24.84
N SER A 497 -24.00 13.62 -25.24
CA SER A 497 -23.96 14.13 -26.63
C SER A 497 -23.18 13.22 -27.60
N TYR A 498 -22.55 12.16 -27.11
CA TYR A 498 -21.72 11.24 -27.88
C TYR A 498 -22.06 9.76 -27.62
N GLU A 499 -21.59 8.90 -28.52
CA GLU A 499 -21.58 7.45 -28.34
C GLU A 499 -20.19 6.88 -28.63
N ILE A 500 -19.83 5.82 -27.92
CA ILE A 500 -18.65 5.01 -28.23
C ILE A 500 -19.12 3.90 -29.15
N LEU A 501 -18.53 3.84 -30.34
CA LEU A 501 -18.81 2.82 -31.33
C LEU A 501 -17.64 1.86 -31.46
N SER A 502 -17.94 0.60 -31.72
CA SER A 502 -16.90 -0.37 -32.04
C SER A 502 -17.31 -1.33 -33.14
N ARG A 503 -16.30 -1.94 -33.74
CA ARG A 503 -16.46 -3.05 -34.67
C ARG A 503 -15.42 -4.11 -34.38
N ARG A 504 -15.87 -5.32 -34.05
CA ARG A 504 -14.99 -6.45 -33.78
C ARG A 504 -14.24 -6.85 -35.05
N THR A 505 -12.99 -7.25 -34.89
CA THR A 505 -12.20 -7.88 -35.95
C THR A 505 -12.60 -9.35 -36.08
N LYS A 506 -12.25 -10.00 -37.20
CA LYS A 506 -12.46 -11.45 -37.34
C LYS A 506 -11.72 -12.24 -36.24
N TYR A 507 -10.56 -11.73 -35.80
CA TYR A 507 -9.85 -12.25 -34.65
C TYR A 507 -10.63 -12.08 -33.34
N GLY A 508 -11.22 -10.91 -33.11
CA GLY A 508 -12.07 -10.62 -31.95
C GLY A 508 -13.35 -11.48 -31.89
N GLU A 509 -13.95 -11.78 -33.04
CA GLU A 509 -15.09 -12.69 -33.16
C GLU A 509 -14.70 -14.14 -32.80
N ALA A 510 -13.58 -14.63 -33.34
CA ALA A 510 -13.09 -15.98 -33.06
C ALA A 510 -12.68 -16.20 -31.59
N SER A 511 -12.18 -15.15 -30.92
CA SER A 511 -11.80 -15.20 -29.50
C SER A 511 -12.97 -15.05 -28.52
N GLY A 512 -14.10 -14.46 -28.96
CA GLY A 512 -15.31 -14.29 -28.14
C GLY A 512 -16.15 -15.57 -27.93
N HIS A 513 -15.99 -16.59 -28.78
CA HIS A 513 -16.77 -17.85 -28.69
C HIS A 513 -16.24 -18.84 -27.64
N ALA A 514 -15.13 -18.56 -26.95
CA ALA A 514 -14.58 -19.45 -25.94
C ALA A 514 -15.14 -19.24 -24.52
N HIS A 515 -15.90 -18.16 -24.26
CA HIS A 515 -16.36 -17.80 -22.90
C HIS A 515 -17.81 -17.29 -22.81
N GLY A 516 -18.73 -17.83 -23.62
CA GLY A 516 -20.16 -17.55 -23.52
C GLY A 516 -20.91 -18.61 -22.71
N GLY A 517 -20.84 -18.55 -21.38
CA GLY A 517 -21.51 -19.53 -20.50
C GLY A 517 -21.56 -19.13 -19.03
N GLY A 518 -21.76 -17.85 -18.73
CA GLY A 518 -21.95 -17.35 -17.36
C GLY A 518 -23.24 -16.54 -17.30
N HIS A 519 -24.36 -17.23 -17.09
CA HIS A 519 -25.66 -16.62 -16.89
C HIS A 519 -25.60 -15.72 -15.63
N CYS A 520 -25.72 -14.41 -15.80
CA CYS A 520 -26.08 -13.50 -14.70
C CYS A 520 -27.55 -13.73 -14.36
N GLY A 521 -27.82 -14.77 -13.58
CA GLY A 521 -29.12 -14.99 -12.94
C GLY A 521 -29.26 -14.03 -11.77
N GLY A 522 -30.27 -13.18 -11.83
CA GLY A 522 -30.58 -12.18 -10.82
C GLY A 522 -31.01 -12.76 -9.48
N CYS A 523 -31.01 -11.89 -8.47
CA CYS A 523 -31.86 -12.00 -7.31
C CYS A 523 -32.33 -10.59 -6.96
N CYS A 524 -33.53 -10.25 -7.46
CA CYS A 524 -34.46 -9.44 -6.72
C CYS A 524 -34.91 -10.27 -5.50
N HIS A 525 -34.59 -9.80 -4.29
CA HIS A 525 -35.50 -9.63 -3.16
C HIS A 525 -34.76 -9.03 -1.97
#